data_AF-A0A2M7SMB2-F1
#
_entry.id   AF-A0A2M7SMB2-F1
#
_cell.length_a   1.000
_cell.length_b   1.000
_cell.length_c   1.000
_cell.angle_alpha   90.00
_cell.angle_beta   90.00
_cell.angle_gamma   90.00
#
_symmetry.space_group_name_H-M   'P 1'
#
loop_
_entity.id
_entity.type
_entity.pdbx_description
1 polymer ?
#
loop_
_entity_poly.entity_id
_entity_poly.type
_entity_poly.pdbx_seq_one_letter_code
_entity_poly.pdbx_strand_id
1 'polypeptide(L)'
;MKVRLHPHAKERGAERGATEAEVIAAVSEGERFPAKFGRTGFRRNFRFDAEWQGRSYRTKQVEAYAVEEDGWLVITVMVKYF
;
A
#
# COMPACT_ATOMS: atom_id res chain seq x y z
N MET A 1 10.39 11.77 -6.37
CA MET A 1 10.69 10.75 -5.35
C MET A 1 10.72 9.38 -6.02
N LYS A 2 11.75 8.57 -5.77
CA LYS A 2 11.87 7.21 -6.34
C LYS A 2 11.18 6.21 -5.40
N VAL A 3 10.23 5.44 -5.93
CA VAL A 3 9.52 4.39 -5.20
C VAL A 3 9.73 3.08 -5.96
N ARG A 4 10.17 2.05 -5.24
CA ARG A 4 10.39 0.70 -5.77
C ARG A 4 9.59 -0.28 -4.94
N LEU A 5 8.97 -1.25 -5.59
CA LEU A 5 8.30 -2.35 -4.90
C LEU A 5 9.20 -3.58 -4.97
N HIS A 6 9.50 -4.19 -3.82
CA HIS A 6 10.10 -5.51 -3.81
C HIS A 6 9.16 -6.49 -4.54
N PRO A 7 9.67 -7.47 -5.33
CA PRO A 7 8.82 -8.41 -6.08
C PRO A 7 7.74 -9.07 -5.21
N HIS A 8 8.13 -9.54 -4.03
CA HIS A 8 7.20 -10.07 -3.02
C HIS A 8 6.09 -9.06 -2.64
N ALA A 9 6.41 -7.79 -2.46
CA ALA A 9 5.42 -6.76 -2.11
C ALA A 9 4.43 -6.51 -3.25
N LYS A 10 4.93 -6.52 -4.50
CA LYS A 10 4.12 -6.37 -5.71
C LYS A 10 3.13 -7.53 -5.88
N GLU A 11 3.62 -8.76 -5.80
CA GLU A 11 2.78 -9.97 -5.93
C GLU A 11 1.72 -10.05 -4.83
N ARG A 12 2.13 -9.95 -3.57
CA ARG A 12 1.20 -10.03 -2.43
C ARG A 12 0.24 -8.85 -2.36
N GLY A 13 0.65 -7.67 -2.84
CA GLY A 13 -0.21 -6.50 -2.97
C GLY A 13 -1.33 -6.75 -3.99
N ALA A 14 -0.98 -7.28 -5.16
CA ALA A 14 -1.94 -7.59 -6.22
C ALA A 14 -2.98 -8.64 -5.76
N GLU A 15 -2.54 -9.71 -5.09
CA GLU A 15 -3.45 -10.72 -4.50
C GLU A 15 -4.45 -10.12 -3.50
N ARG A 16 -4.08 -9.02 -2.83
CA ARG A 16 -4.92 -8.31 -1.85
C ARG A 16 -5.76 -7.19 -2.47
N GLY A 17 -5.64 -6.98 -3.79
CA GLY A 17 -6.37 -5.98 -4.56
C GLY A 17 -5.74 -4.59 -4.57
N ALA A 18 -4.44 -4.45 -4.25
CA ALA A 18 -3.70 -3.22 -4.48
C ALA A 18 -3.00 -3.23 -5.85
N THR A 19 -3.05 -2.10 -6.54
CA THR A 19 -2.25 -1.86 -7.75
C THR A 19 -0.93 -1.19 -7.42
N GLU A 20 0.06 -1.33 -8.29
CA GLU A 20 1.36 -0.64 -8.13
C GLU A 20 1.20 0.88 -8.08
N ALA A 21 0.27 1.44 -8.86
CA ALA A 21 -0.04 2.87 -8.85
C ALA A 21 -0.60 3.32 -7.49
N GLU A 22 -1.51 2.56 -6.88
CA GLU A 22 -2.05 2.88 -5.56
C GLU A 22 -0.97 2.80 -4.47
N VAL A 23 -0.06 1.82 -4.56
CA VAL A 23 1.07 1.71 -3.63
C VAL A 23 1.98 2.93 -3.77
N ILE A 24 2.35 3.32 -5.00
CA ILE A 24 3.18 4.51 -5.24
C ILE A 24 2.49 5.78 -4.73
N ALA A 25 1.19 5.91 -4.97
CA ALA A 25 0.38 7.04 -4.51
C ALA A 25 0.26 7.09 -2.98
N ALA A 26 0.21 5.94 -2.30
CA ALA A 26 0.23 5.86 -0.85
C ALA A 26 1.59 6.32 -0.29
N VAL A 27 2.71 5.88 -0.88
CA VAL A 27 4.05 6.30 -0.42
C VAL A 27 4.30 7.79 -0.70
N SER A 28 3.82 8.32 -1.82
CA SER A 28 4.10 9.69 -2.26
C SER A 28 3.25 10.75 -1.56
N GLU A 29 1.96 10.46 -1.34
CA GLU A 29 0.97 11.45 -0.88
C GLU A 29 0.16 10.99 0.33
N GLY A 30 0.36 9.76 0.79
CA GLY A 30 -0.34 9.21 1.95
C GLY A 30 0.19 9.72 3.27
N GLU A 31 -0.56 9.42 4.33
CA GLU A 31 -0.14 9.67 5.72
C GLU A 31 1.02 8.74 6.08
N ARG A 32 2.08 9.31 6.66
CA ARG A 32 3.24 8.56 7.16
C ARG A 32 3.07 8.22 8.63
N PHE A 33 3.46 7.02 9.02
CA PHE A 33 3.43 6.57 10.40
C PHE A 33 4.61 5.62 10.73
N PRO A 34 5.08 5.58 11.98
CA PRO A 34 6.12 4.63 12.38
C PRO A 34 5.59 3.19 12.33
N ALA A 35 6.39 2.26 11.80
CA ALA A 35 6.06 0.83 11.75
C ALA A 35 7.13 -0.02 12.45
N LYS A 36 6.82 -1.31 12.65
CA LYS A 36 7.74 -2.27 13.29
C LYS A 36 9.06 -2.38 12.53
N PHE A 37 10.12 -2.76 13.26
CA PHE A 37 11.47 -2.99 12.72
C PHE A 37 12.10 -1.76 12.04
N GLY A 38 11.81 -0.56 12.56
CA GLY A 38 12.36 0.70 12.02
C GLY A 38 11.85 1.08 10.63
N ARG A 39 10.73 0.49 10.19
CA ARG A 39 10.13 0.77 8.88
C ARG A 39 9.22 1.99 8.96
N THR A 40 8.97 2.61 7.82
CA THR A 40 7.96 3.65 7.66
C THR A 40 6.73 3.05 7.00
N GLY A 41 5.57 3.25 7.63
CA GLY A 41 4.27 2.96 7.07
C GLY A 41 3.73 4.17 6.33
N PHE A 42 3.05 3.92 5.21
CA PHE A 42 2.34 4.91 4.42
C PHE A 42 0.93 4.41 4.20
N ARG A 43 -0.08 5.23 4.44
CA ARG A 43 -1.47 4.84 4.18
C ARG A 43 -2.23 5.87 3.38
N ARG A 44 -3.08 5.37 2.50
CA ARG A 44 -4.01 6.21 1.72
C ARG A 44 -5.30 5.47 1.44
N ASN A 45 -6.40 6.20 1.54
CA ASN A 45 -7.72 5.71 1.16
C ASN A 45 -7.98 6.01 -0.32
N PHE A 46 -8.57 5.05 -1.00
CA PHE A 46 -9.00 5.10 -2.38
C PHE A 46 -10.49 4.80 -2.44
N ARG A 47 -11.19 5.50 -3.32
CA ARG A 47 -12.57 5.15 -3.69
C ARG A 47 -12.53 3.81 -4.42
N PHE A 48 -13.36 2.86 -3.99
CA PHE A 48 -13.38 1.50 -4.53
C PHE A 48 -14.72 1.15 -5.19
N ASP A 49 -15.83 1.44 -4.52
CA ASP A 49 -17.21 1.21 -5.01
C ASP A 49 -17.41 -0.13 -5.75
N ALA A 50 -16.86 -1.20 -5.19
CA ALA A 50 -16.87 -2.52 -5.80
C ALA A 50 -16.94 -3.61 -4.73
N GLU A 51 -17.09 -4.86 -5.18
CA GLU A 51 -17.10 -6.02 -4.29
C GLU A 51 -15.68 -6.57 -4.06
N TRP A 52 -15.44 -6.99 -2.83
CA TRP A 52 -14.27 -7.77 -2.45
C TRP A 52 -14.71 -8.98 -1.63
N GLN A 53 -14.37 -10.19 -2.08
CA GLN A 53 -14.77 -11.46 -1.44
C GLN A 53 -16.27 -11.54 -1.10
N GLY A 54 -17.13 -11.11 -2.03
CA GLY A 54 -18.59 -11.19 -1.90
C GLY A 54 -19.23 -10.14 -0.98
N ARG A 55 -18.50 -9.07 -0.64
CA ARG A 55 -19.03 -7.91 0.11
C ARG A 55 -18.72 -6.62 -0.62
N SER A 56 -19.70 -5.73 -0.69
CA SER A 56 -19.54 -4.39 -1.27
C SER A 56 -18.82 -3.44 -0.32
N TYR A 57 -17.85 -2.71 -0.82
CA TYR A 57 -17.07 -1.72 -0.07
C TYR A 57 -16.98 -0.40 -0.84
N ARG A 58 -17.08 0.72 -0.13
CA ARG A 58 -16.94 2.05 -0.76
C ARG A 58 -15.50 2.50 -0.77
N THR A 59 -14.72 2.10 0.24
CA THR A 59 -13.36 2.56 0.43
C THR A 59 -12.39 1.39 0.53
N LYS A 60 -11.25 1.53 -0.13
CA LYS A 60 -10.10 0.64 0.02
C LYS A 60 -8.93 1.46 0.55
N GLN A 61 -8.34 1.05 1.67
CA GLN A 61 -7.12 1.65 2.20
C GLN A 61 -5.93 0.76 1.83
N VAL A 62 -4.92 1.36 1.21
CA VAL A 62 -3.63 0.72 0.96
C VAL A 62 -2.63 1.20 2.00
N GLU A 63 -2.00 0.26 2.68
CA GLU A 63 -0.90 0.51 3.62
C GLU A 63 0.39 -0.11 3.04
N ALA A 64 1.37 0.74 2.71
CA ALA A 64 2.68 0.33 2.25
C ALA A 64 3.71 0.47 3.37
N TYR A 65 4.48 -0.58 3.61
CA TYR A 65 5.56 -0.60 4.59
C TYR A 65 6.88 -0.61 3.85
N ALA A 66 7.68 0.43 4.05
CA ALA A 66 8.90 0.66 3.30
C ALA A 66 10.09 1.01 4.20
N VAL A 67 11.27 0.85 3.63
CA VAL A 67 12.54 1.34 4.16
C VAL A 67 13.07 2.44 3.25
N GLU A 68 13.75 3.43 3.82
CA GLU A 68 14.41 4.51 3.09
C GLU A 68 15.84 4.08 2.75
N GLU A 69 16.13 3.95 1.46
CA GLU A 69 17.46 3.67 0.91
C GLU A 69 17.78 4.73 -0.17
N ASP A 70 18.11 4.34 -1.41
CA ASP A 70 18.10 5.19 -2.60
C ASP A 70 16.64 5.44 -3.07
N GLY A 71 15.87 6.09 -2.20
CA GLY A 71 14.41 6.20 -2.28
C GLY A 71 13.68 5.12 -1.47
N TRP A 72 12.37 5.07 -1.60
CA TRP A 72 11.54 4.16 -0.80
C TRP A 72 11.47 2.77 -1.44
N LEU A 73 11.88 1.75 -0.68
CA LEU A 73 11.70 0.35 -1.06
C LEU A 73 10.55 -0.26 -0.25
N VAL A 74 9.44 -0.55 -0.91
CA VAL A 74 8.26 -1.17 -0.31
C VAL A 74 8.49 -2.67 -0.13
N ILE A 75 8.39 -3.14 1.11
CA ILE A 75 8.63 -4.53 1.52
C ILE A 75 7.31 -5.29 1.70
N THR A 76 6.25 -4.60 2.09
CA THR A 76 4.95 -5.23 2.37
C THR A 76 3.83 -4.26 2.06
N VAL A 77 2.74 -4.79 1.49
CA VAL A 77 1.51 -4.05 1.21
C VAL A 77 0.35 -4.74 1.90
N MET A 78 -0.42 -3.99 2.67
CA MET A 78 -1.69 -4.42 3.26
C MET A 78 -2.84 -3.64 2.65
N VAL A 79 -4.00 -4.28 2.53
CA VAL A 79 -5.21 -3.67 1.98
C VAL A 79 -6.35 -3.90 2.96
N LYS A 80 -7.06 -2.84 3.31
CA LYS A 80 -8.25 -2.88 4.16
C LYS A 80 -9.43 -2.33 3.38
N TYR A 81 -10.58 -2.96 3.53
CA TYR A 81 -11.82 -2.60 2.85
C TYR A 81 -12.85 -2.14 3.89
N PHE A 82 -13.53 -1.03 3.60
CA PHE A 82 -14.51 -0.36 4.47
C PHE A 82 -15.79 0.01 3.72
#